data_AF-A0A482Y361-F1
#
_entry.id   AF-A0A482Y361-F1
#
_cell.length_a   1.000
_cell.length_b   1.000
_cell.length_c   1.000
_cell.angle_alpha   90.00
_cell.angle_beta   90.00
_cell.angle_gamma   90.00
#
_symmetry.space_group_name_H-M   'P 1'
#
loop_
_entity.id
_entity.type
_entity.pdbx_description
1 polymer ?
#
loop_
_entity_poly.entity_id
_entity_poly.type
_entity_poly.pdbx_seq_one_letter_code
_entity_poly.pdbx_strand_id
1 'polypeptide(L)' 'MTGQALGHAQQDALDHLEDEGRMTPRMLANDLDVSRQRAHSILTSLVDRDLAQKPAQGLYAPNTER' A
#
# COMPACT_ATOMS: atom_id res chain seq x y z
N MET A 1 0.44 -23.09 4.28
CA MET A 1 1.67 -22.28 4.18
C MET A 1 1.35 -20.90 3.59
N THR A 2 0.54 -20.08 4.25
CA THR A 2 -0.07 -18.88 3.61
C THR A 2 0.10 -17.57 4.39
N GLY A 3 0.93 -17.55 5.45
CA GLY A 3 1.14 -16.35 6.26
C GLY A 3 2.23 -15.38 5.77
N GLN A 4 3.17 -15.82 4.92
CA GLN A 4 4.38 -15.03 4.60
C GLN A 4 4.22 -14.12 3.37
N ALA A 5 3.39 -14.49 2.38
CA ALA A 5 3.25 -13.72 1.14
C ALA A 5 2.47 -12.40 1.30
N LEU A 6 1.61 -12.30 2.32
CA LEU A 6 0.90 -11.05 2.65
C LEU A 6 1.81 -10.02 3.32
N GLY A 7 2.81 -10.47 4.10
CA GLY A 7 3.81 -9.59 4.70
C GLY A 7 4.71 -8.93 3.66
N HIS A 8 5.22 -9.72 2.71
CA HIS A 8 6.06 -9.20 1.63
C HIS A 8 5.35 -8.12 0.80
N ALA A 9 4.16 -8.41 0.25
CA ALA A 9 3.43 -7.43 -0.57
C ALA A 9 3.02 -6.15 0.20
N GLN A 10 2.85 -6.23 1.53
CA GLN A 10 2.62 -5.05 2.37
C GLN A 10 3.90 -4.24 2.59
N GLN A 11 5.04 -4.90 2.75
CA GLN A 11 6.34 -4.25 2.86
C GLN A 11 6.74 -3.58 1.55
N ASP A 12 6.62 -4.26 0.41
CA ASP A 12 6.88 -3.67 -0.91
C ASP A 12 5.96 -2.46 -1.15
N ALA A 13 4.67 -2.57 -0.79
CA ALA A 13 3.74 -1.44 -0.92
C ALA A 13 4.08 -0.26 -0.01
N LEU A 14 4.68 -0.50 1.15
CA LEU A 14 5.13 0.56 2.05
C LEU A 14 6.40 1.22 1.51
N ASP A 15 7.38 0.44 1.05
CA ASP A 15 8.62 0.93 0.44
C ASP A 15 8.33 1.84 -0.76
N HIS A 16 7.47 1.39 -1.68
CA HIS A 16 6.99 2.22 -2.79
C HIS A 16 6.29 3.51 -2.34
N LEU A 17 5.60 3.48 -1.19
CA LEU A 17 4.86 4.61 -0.66
C LEU A 17 5.79 5.64 -0.02
N GLU A 18 6.85 5.17 0.62
CA GLU A 18 7.91 5.99 1.20
C GLU A 18 8.78 6.63 0.10
N ASP A 19 9.08 5.89 -0.99
CA ASP A 19 9.87 6.39 -2.12
C ASP A 19 9.10 7.41 -2.98
N GLU A 20 7.88 7.05 -3.43
CA GLU A 20 7.07 7.92 -4.30
C GLU A 20 6.35 9.03 -3.52
N GLY A 21 6.20 8.86 -2.20
CA GLY A 21 5.47 9.77 -1.30
C GLY A 21 3.95 9.76 -1.46
N ARG A 22 3.41 9.36 -2.62
CA ARG A 22 1.96 9.17 -2.85
C ARG A 22 1.72 8.12 -3.93
N MET A 23 0.70 7.29 -3.75
CA MET A 23 0.30 6.32 -4.78
C MET A 23 -1.20 6.09 -4.84
N THR A 24 -1.64 5.55 -5.97
CA THR A 24 -3.00 5.03 -6.15
C THR A 24 -2.99 3.49 -6.17
N PRO A 25 -4.12 2.82 -5.87
CA PRO A 25 -4.22 1.37 -6.01
C PRO A 25 -3.91 0.86 -7.41
N ARG A 26 -4.00 1.71 -8.43
CA ARG A 26 -3.65 1.34 -9.82
C ARG A 26 -2.15 1.32 -10.04
N MET A 27 -1.40 2.26 -9.45
CA MET A 27 0.06 2.30 -9.54
C MET A 27 0.63 1.06 -8.83
N LEU A 28 0.25 0.86 -7.57
CA LEU A 28 0.70 -0.32 -6.81
C LEU A 28 0.34 -1.66 -7.46
N ALA A 29 -0.84 -1.75 -8.08
CA ALA A 29 -1.25 -2.94 -8.82
C ALA A 29 -0.31 -3.24 -9.99
N ASN A 30 0.17 -2.21 -10.67
CA ASN A 30 1.09 -2.32 -11.79
C ASN A 30 2.50 -2.69 -11.32
N ASP A 31 2.99 -2.09 -10.23
CA ASP A 31 4.31 -2.37 -9.66
C ASP A 31 4.41 -3.79 -9.08
N LEU A 32 3.39 -4.24 -8.35
CA LEU A 32 3.38 -5.56 -7.72
C LEU A 32 2.82 -6.69 -8.61
N ASP A 33 2.44 -6.38 -9.85
CA ASP A 33 1.71 -7.30 -10.76
C ASP A 33 0.52 -8.00 -10.08
N VAL A 34 -0.32 -7.21 -9.39
CA VAL A 34 -1.52 -7.70 -8.69
C VAL A 34 -2.79 -7.02 -9.17
N SER A 35 -3.93 -7.66 -8.96
CA SER A 35 -5.23 -7.03 -9.23
C SER A 35 -5.41 -5.75 -8.40
N ARG A 36 -6.05 -4.73 -9.01
CA ARG A 36 -6.40 -3.46 -8.34
C ARG A 36 -7.13 -3.64 -7.00
N GLN A 37 -8.00 -4.66 -6.91
CA GLN A 37 -8.71 -4.99 -5.67
C GLN A 37 -7.76 -5.46 -4.56
N ARG A 38 -6.71 -6.21 -4.91
CA ARG A 38 -5.68 -6.66 -3.96
C ARG A 38 -4.80 -5.50 -3.53
N ALA A 39 -4.33 -4.67 -4.47
CA ALA A 39 -3.61 -3.44 -4.16
C ALA A 39 -4.40 -2.49 -3.25
N HIS A 40 -5.71 -2.32 -3.51
CA HIS A 40 -6.59 -1.54 -2.64
C HIS A 40 -6.68 -2.13 -1.23
N SER A 41 -6.79 -3.46 -1.11
CA SER A 41 -6.82 -4.14 0.19
C SER A 41 -5.50 -3.98 0.96
N ILE A 42 -4.36 -4.05 0.26
CA ILE A 42 -3.02 -3.84 0.84
C ILE A 42 -2.92 -2.42 1.40
N LEU A 43 -3.19 -1.41 0.58
CA LEU A 43 -3.13 0.00 0.98
C LEU A 43 -4.08 0.34 2.11
N THR A 44 -5.30 -0.21 2.07
CA THR A 44 -6.27 -0.02 3.16
C THR A 44 -5.78 -0.67 4.44
N SER A 45 -5.12 -1.83 4.37
CA SER A 45 -4.53 -2.47 5.55
C SER A 45 -3.33 -1.69 6.10
N LEU A 46 -2.56 -1.00 5.25
CA LEU A 46 -1.51 -0.08 5.72
C LEU A 46 -2.10 1.12 6.46
N VAL A 47 -3.22 1.66 5.99
CA VAL A 47 -3.95 2.73 6.68
C VAL A 47 -4.51 2.26 8.02
N ASP A 48 -5.11 1.07 8.06
CA ASP A 48 -5.62 0.46 9.30
C ASP A 48 -4.52 0.26 10.37
N ARG A 49 -3.29 -0.01 9.92
CA ARG A 49 -2.10 -0.15 10.78
C ARG A 49 -1.40 1.17 11.07
N ASP A 50 -1.95 2.28 10.61
CA ASP A 50 -1.42 3.64 10.79
C ASP A 50 -0.01 3.81 10.17
N LEU A 51 0.33 2.98 9.17
CA LEU A 51 1.55 3.07 8.36
C LEU A 51 1.38 3.97 7.13
N ALA A 52 0.12 4.14 6.70
CA ALA A 52 -0.25 4.99 5.58
C ALA A 52 -1.43 5.87 5.98
N GLN A 53 -1.66 6.92 5.20
CA GLN A 53 -2.81 7.80 5.32
C GLN A 53 -3.48 7.99 3.96
N LYS A 54 -4.74 8.43 3.98
CA LYS A 54 -5.55 8.63 2.78
C LYS A 54 -5.89 10.12 2.62
N PRO A 55 -4.99 10.92 2.02
CA PRO A 55 -5.21 12.37 1.87
C PRO A 55 -6.37 12.71 0.92
N ALA A 56 -6.71 11.82 -0.01
CA ALA A 56 -7.82 11.99 -0.94
C ALA A 56 -8.45 10.65 -1.35
N GLN A 57 -9.63 10.69 -1.97
CA GLN A 57 -10.29 9.48 -2.45
C GLN A 57 -9.43 8.75 -3.49
N GLY A 58 -8.98 7.54 -3.15
CA GLY A 58 -8.17 6.69 -4.03
C GLY A 58 -6.68 7.06 -4.07
N LEU A 59 -6.24 7.98 -3.22
CA LEU A 59 -4.84 8.38 -3.07
C LEU A 59 -4.36 8.04 -1.66
N TYR A 60 -3.20 7.39 -1.58
CA TYR A 60 -2.56 6.97 -0.35
C TYR A 60 -1.18 7.65 -0.25
N ALA A 61 -0.75 7.95 0.95
CA ALA A 61 0.55 8.56 1.26
C ALA A 61 1.14 7.93 2.52
N PRO A 62 2.46 7.92 2.72
CA PRO A 62 3.06 7.36 3.91
C PRO A 62 2.65 8.20 5.12
N ASN A 63 2.46 7.54 6.26
CA ASN A 63 2.24 8.24 7.51
C ASN A 63 3.59 8.58 8.13
N THR A 64 4.09 9.79 7.88
CA THR A 64 5.41 10.25 8.36
C THR A 64 5.40 10.69 9.81
N GLU A 65 4.25 10.69 10.49
CA GLU A 65 4.10 11.09 11.90
C GLU A 65 4.27 9.92 12.88
N ARG A 66 4.89 8.82 12.44
CA ARG A 66 5.18 7.64 13.27
C ARG A 66 6.39 7.83 14.19
#